data_AF-A0A8C3X4Q1-F1
#
_entry.id   AF-A0A8C3X4Q1-F1
#
_cell.length_a   1.000
_cell.length_b   1.000
_cell.length_c   1.000
_cell.angle_alpha   90.00
_cell.angle_beta   90.00
_cell.angle_gamma   90.00
#
_symmetry.space_group_name_H-M   'P 1'
#
loop_
_entity.id
_entity.type
_entity.pdbx_description
1 polymer ?
#
loop_
_entity_poly.entity_id
_entity_poly.type
_entity_poly.pdbx_seq_one_letter_code
_entity_poly.pdbx_strand_id
1 'polypeptide(L)'
;MKKSGVALLLGFIFLTLIGVQGTPVMRNARCSCINTSQGMIHVKSLRDLKQFAPSPSCEKTEVIATMKNGYQTCLNPGSPDVKKLIKEWEKQVSLKKKQKQGKKHPKTKKVGRVKKSQRPNQKKTA
;
A
#
# COMPACT_ATOMS: atom_id res chain seq x y z
N MET A 1 -52.76 -13.58 -30.73
CA MET A 1 -51.65 -13.46 -29.74
C MET A 1 -50.33 -13.03 -30.39
N LYS A 2 -50.27 -11.88 -31.09
CA LYS A 2 -49.05 -11.40 -31.79
C LYS A 2 -48.58 -10.00 -31.36
N LYS A 3 -49.46 -9.23 -30.71
CA LYS A 3 -49.22 -7.84 -30.28
C LYS A 3 -48.23 -7.74 -29.11
N SER A 4 -48.16 -8.78 -28.27
CA SER A 4 -47.29 -8.80 -27.08
C SER A 4 -45.80 -8.85 -27.43
N GLY A 5 -45.43 -9.56 -28.51
CA GLY A 5 -44.03 -9.63 -28.95
C GLY A 5 -43.56 -8.31 -29.56
N VAL A 6 -44.42 -7.63 -30.31
CA VAL A 6 -44.10 -6.32 -30.90
C VAL A 6 -43.87 -5.26 -29.82
N ALA A 7 -44.69 -5.26 -28.76
CA ALA A 7 -44.50 -4.35 -27.63
C ALA A 7 -43.16 -4.57 -26.91
N LEU A 8 -42.74 -5.83 -26.74
CA LEU A 8 -41.46 -6.18 -26.12
C LEU A 8 -40.27 -5.76 -27.00
N LEU A 9 -40.36 -5.99 -28.31
CA LEU A 9 -39.31 -5.59 -29.27
C LEU A 9 -39.17 -4.07 -29.31
N LEU A 10 -40.28 -3.32 -29.35
CA LEU A 10 -40.25 -1.86 -29.30
C LEU A 10 -39.68 -1.34 -27.98
N GLY A 11 -40.01 -1.97 -26.85
CA GLY A 11 -39.43 -1.64 -25.55
C GLY A 11 -37.91 -1.85 -25.50
N PHE A 12 -37.42 -2.97 -26.02
CA PHE A 12 -35.98 -3.25 -26.11
C PHE A 12 -35.25 -2.26 -27.02
N ILE A 13 -35.80 -1.93 -28.19
CA ILE A 13 -35.23 -0.94 -29.11
C ILE A 13 -35.13 0.42 -28.41
N PHE A 14 -36.16 0.83 -27.67
CA PHE A 14 -36.17 2.09 -26.91
C PHE A 14 -35.10 2.11 -25.82
N LEU A 15 -34.93 1.00 -25.08
CA LEU A 15 -33.86 0.82 -24.08
C LEU A 15 -32.46 0.91 -24.70
N THR A 16 -32.25 0.39 -25.92
CA THR A 16 -30.95 0.48 -26.61
C THR A 16 -30.66 1.88 -27.16
N LEU A 17 -31.69 2.66 -27.49
CA LEU A 17 -31.56 4.04 -27.98
C LEU A 17 -31.25 5.02 -26.84
N ILE A 18 -31.77 4.75 -25.64
CA ILE A 18 -31.37 5.45 -24.42
C ILE A 18 -30.04 4.84 -23.97
N GLY A 19 -28.97 5.17 -24.67
CA GLY A 19 -27.63 4.82 -24.25
C GLY A 19 -27.44 5.25 -22.80
N VAL A 20 -27.12 4.30 -21.91
CA VAL A 20 -26.72 4.61 -20.54
C VAL A 20 -25.37 5.31 -20.64
N GLN A 21 -25.41 6.63 -20.81
CA GLN A 21 -24.25 7.47 -20.64
C GLN A 21 -23.96 7.48 -19.14
N GLY A 22 -23.15 6.52 -18.71
CA GLY A 22 -22.50 6.60 -17.42
C GLY A 22 -21.61 7.83 -17.46
N THR A 23 -22.14 9.00 -17.07
CA THR A 23 -21.32 10.18 -16.83
C THR A 23 -20.30 9.76 -15.78
N PRO A 24 -18.99 9.76 -16.07
CA PRO A 24 -18.02 9.61 -15.00
C PRO A 24 -18.33 10.73 -14.02
N VAL A 25 -18.87 10.37 -12.84
CA VAL A 25 -19.06 11.31 -11.77
C VAL A 25 -17.67 11.86 -11.51
N MET A 26 -17.43 13.10 -11.94
CA MET A 26 -16.21 13.84 -11.69
C MET A 26 -16.19 14.08 -10.18
N ARG A 27 -15.81 13.05 -9.44
CA ARG A 27 -15.51 13.14 -8.02
C ARG A 27 -14.36 14.14 -7.98
N ASN A 28 -14.61 15.35 -7.46
CA ASN A 28 -13.58 16.36 -7.25
C ASN A 28 -12.28 15.66 -6.86
N ALA A 29 -11.27 15.72 -7.73
CA ALA A 29 -10.06 14.92 -7.58
C ALA A 29 -9.41 15.27 -6.23
N ARG A 30 -9.45 14.33 -5.27
CA ARG A 30 -8.87 14.50 -3.93
C ARG A 30 -7.49 13.87 -3.93
N CYS A 31 -6.48 14.69 -4.10
CA CYS A 31 -5.08 14.32 -3.88
C CYS A 31 -4.81 14.19 -2.36
N SER A 32 -3.94 13.25 -1.97
CA SER A 32 -3.57 13.09 -0.56
C SER A 32 -2.70 14.25 -0.06
N CYS A 33 -1.94 14.86 -0.97
CA CYS A 33 -1.06 15.98 -0.72
C CYS A 33 -1.69 17.31 -1.14
N ILE A 34 -1.93 18.18 -0.16
CA ILE A 34 -2.38 19.57 -0.41
C ILE A 34 -1.16 20.46 -0.71
N ASN A 35 -0.09 20.29 0.06
CA ASN A 35 1.15 21.05 -0.08
C ASN A 35 2.34 20.09 -0.15
N THR A 36 3.36 20.49 -0.90
CA THR A 36 4.63 19.76 -0.98
C THR A 36 5.68 20.48 -0.13
N SER A 37 6.43 19.70 0.63
CA SER A 37 7.60 20.19 1.36
C SER A 37 8.81 20.23 0.42
N GLN A 38 9.59 21.31 0.49
CA GLN A 38 10.82 21.50 -0.29
C GLN A 38 12.09 21.12 0.48
N GLY A 39 11.96 20.40 1.61
CA GLY A 39 13.09 20.03 2.44
C GLY A 39 13.96 18.95 1.81
N MET A 40 15.29 19.06 2.00
CA MET A 40 16.22 17.96 1.73
C MET A 40 16.00 16.86 2.76
N ILE A 41 15.57 15.68 2.29
CA ILE A 41 15.38 14.50 3.13
C ILE A 41 16.52 13.52 2.86
N HIS A 42 17.06 12.93 3.93
CA HIS A 42 18.06 11.89 3.80
C HIS A 42 17.41 10.50 3.83
N VAL A 43 17.86 9.58 2.96
CA VAL A 43 17.30 8.22 2.85
C VAL A 43 17.41 7.44 4.17
N LYS A 44 18.45 7.72 4.98
CA LYS A 44 18.65 7.09 6.30
C LYS A 44 17.56 7.42 7.33
N SER A 45 16.89 8.56 7.23
CA SER A 45 15.79 8.95 8.14
C SER A 45 14.42 8.48 7.67
N LEU A 46 14.32 7.95 6.44
CA LEU A 46 13.09 7.40 5.90
C LEU A 46 12.81 6.02 6.47
N ARG A 47 11.54 5.81 6.83
CA ARG A 47 10.95 4.53 7.16
C ARG A 47 10.30 3.90 5.94
N ASP A 48 9.60 4.71 5.15
CA ASP A 48 8.93 4.29 3.92
C ASP A 48 8.85 5.45 2.92
N LEU A 49 8.80 5.12 1.64
CA LEU A 49 8.65 6.08 0.55
C LEU A 49 7.68 5.50 -0.48
N LYS A 50 6.54 6.17 -0.67
CA LYS A 50 5.49 5.75 -1.60
C LYS A 50 5.35 6.78 -2.72
N GLN A 51 5.39 6.28 -3.95
CA GLN A 51 5.11 7.07 -5.14
C GLN A 51 3.76 6.62 -5.70
N PHE A 52 2.85 7.56 -5.87
CA PHE A 52 1.54 7.35 -6.48
C PHE A 52 1.53 8.00 -7.86
N ALA A 53 1.20 7.19 -8.87
CA ALA A 53 1.00 7.69 -10.22
C ALA A 53 -0.33 8.47 -10.32
N PRO A 54 -0.49 9.31 -11.35
CA PRO A 54 -1.77 9.93 -11.66
C PRO A 54 -2.89 8.89 -11.74
N SER A 55 -4.03 9.18 -11.12
CA SER A 55 -5.20 8.30 -11.05
C SER A 55 -6.47 9.11 -11.33
N PRO A 56 -7.61 8.45 -11.62
CA PRO A 56 -8.90 9.16 -11.81
C PRO A 56 -9.32 10.01 -10.60
N SER A 57 -8.74 9.76 -9.43
CA SER A 57 -9.00 10.52 -8.19
C SER A 57 -7.98 11.65 -7.95
N CYS A 58 -6.83 11.65 -8.61
CA CYS A 58 -5.81 12.70 -8.50
C CYS A 58 -4.92 12.68 -9.76
N GLU A 59 -4.98 13.75 -10.55
CA GLU A 59 -4.26 13.87 -11.83
C GLU A 59 -2.75 14.07 -11.67
N LYS A 60 -2.29 14.32 -10.44
CA LYS A 60 -0.89 14.62 -10.15
C LYS A 60 -0.19 13.38 -9.58
N THR A 61 1.07 13.21 -9.94
CA THR A 61 1.95 12.26 -9.26
C THR A 61 2.20 12.75 -7.84
N GLU A 62 2.06 11.87 -6.85
CA GLU A 62 2.32 12.20 -5.45
C GLU A 62 3.47 11.35 -4.91
N VAL A 63 4.32 11.94 -4.06
CA VAL A 63 5.38 11.21 -3.36
C VAL A 63 5.23 11.48 -1.87
N ILE A 64 4.94 10.43 -1.11
CA ILE A 64 4.74 10.50 0.34
C ILE A 64 5.91 9.81 1.02
N ALA A 65 6.66 10.60 1.79
CA ALA A 65 7.76 10.14 2.62
C ALA A 65 7.28 9.94 4.06
N THR A 66 7.45 8.72 4.58
CA THR A 66 7.25 8.43 6.00
C THR A 66 8.61 8.38 6.67
N MET A 67 8.85 9.26 7.64
CA MET A 67 10.08 9.30 8.42
C MET A 67 10.05 8.29 9.57
N LYS A 68 11.22 7.96 10.13
CA LYS A 68 11.35 7.02 11.26
C LYS A 68 10.67 7.50 12.55
N ASN A 69 10.54 8.81 12.73
CA ASN A 69 9.78 9.42 13.83
C ASN A 69 8.25 9.30 13.64
N GLY A 70 7.78 8.74 12.53
CA GLY A 70 6.35 8.62 12.21
C GLY A 70 5.77 9.81 11.46
N TYR A 71 6.53 10.88 11.28
CA TYR A 71 6.09 12.05 10.52
C TYR A 71 5.96 11.69 9.03
N GLN A 72 4.85 12.09 8.43
CA GLN A 72 4.60 11.93 7.00
C GLN A 72 4.68 13.29 6.32
N THR A 73 5.39 13.34 5.20
CA THR A 73 5.52 14.56 4.41
C THR A 73 5.38 14.28 2.93
N CYS A 74 4.73 15.20 2.24
CA CYS A 74 4.59 15.18 0.80
C CYS A 74 5.81 15.83 0.15
N LEU A 75 6.34 15.21 -0.89
CA LEU A 75 7.49 15.67 -1.66
C LEU A 75 7.08 16.00 -3.09
N ASN A 76 7.75 16.98 -3.68
CA ASN A 76 7.50 17.37 -5.07
C ASN A 76 8.22 16.40 -6.05
N PRO A 77 7.49 15.59 -6.85
CA PRO A 77 8.11 14.67 -7.81
C PRO A 77 8.88 15.37 -8.95
N GLY A 78 8.60 16.66 -9.20
CA GLY A 78 9.30 17.46 -10.18
C GLY A 78 10.71 17.88 -9.75
N SER A 79 10.98 17.91 -8.44
CA SER A 79 12.27 18.36 -7.91
C SER A 79 13.39 17.36 -8.23
N PRO A 80 14.58 17.84 -8.68
CA PRO A 80 15.72 16.97 -8.95
C PRO A 80 16.19 16.21 -7.70
N ASP A 81 16.05 16.79 -6.52
CA ASP A 81 16.48 16.17 -5.27
C ASP A 81 15.57 15.01 -4.87
N VAL A 82 14.26 15.15 -5.10
CA VAL A 82 13.29 14.07 -4.85
C VAL A 82 13.52 12.91 -5.81
N LYS A 83 13.87 13.18 -7.07
CA LYS A 83 14.25 12.11 -8.03
C LYS A 83 15.50 11.36 -7.60
N LYS A 84 16.51 12.06 -7.06
CA LYS A 84 17.72 11.42 -6.50
C LYS A 84 17.38 10.58 -5.27
N LEU A 85 16.52 11.10 -4.40
CA LEU A 85 16.05 10.41 -3.20
C LEU A 85 15.37 9.08 -3.54
N ILE A 86 14.45 9.08 -4.51
CA ILE A 86 13.73 7.87 -4.95
C ILE A 86 14.71 6.80 -5.45
N LYS A 87 15.65 7.19 -6.32
CA LYS A 87 16.67 6.28 -6.86
C LYS A 87 17.53 5.65 -5.76
N GLU A 88 17.93 6.45 -4.77
CA GLU A 88 18.74 5.95 -3.66
C GLU A 88 17.93 5.07 -2.71
N TRP A 89 16.66 5.40 -2.47
CA TRP A 89 15.73 4.55 -1.70
C TRP A 89 15.56 3.16 -2.33
N GLU A 90 15.31 3.09 -3.63
CA GLU A 90 15.18 1.82 -4.37
C GLU A 90 16.42 0.93 -4.24
N LYS A 91 17.61 1.53 -4.36
CA LYS A 91 18.89 0.83 -4.15
C LYS A 91 18.95 0.25 -2.74
N GLN A 92 18.68 1.04 -1.70
CA GLN A 92 18.71 0.56 -0.32
C GLN A 92 17.69 -0.54 -0.03
N VAL A 93 16.48 -0.43 -0.59
CA VAL A 93 15.44 -1.45 -0.46
C VAL A 93 15.88 -2.76 -1.13
N SER A 94 16.47 -2.69 -2.32
CA SER A 94 16.95 -3.87 -3.05
C SER A 94 18.08 -4.60 -2.30
N LEU A 95 19.04 -3.86 -1.73
CA LEU A 95 20.14 -4.40 -0.94
C LEU A 95 19.63 -5.09 0.34
N LYS A 96 18.68 -4.47 1.05
CA LYS A 96 18.03 -5.08 2.22
C LYS A 96 17.25 -6.34 1.86
N LYS A 97 16.60 -6.39 0.68
CA LYS A 97 15.86 -7.57 0.21
C LYS A 97 16.80 -8.75 -0.04
N LYS A 98 17.96 -8.51 -0.69
CA LYS A 98 19.01 -9.54 -0.89
C LYS A 98 19.53 -10.10 0.43
N GLN A 99 19.81 -9.24 1.42
CA GLN A 99 20.25 -9.69 2.75
C GLN A 99 19.19 -10.52 3.50
N LYS A 100 17.90 -10.18 3.35
CA LYS A 100 16.80 -11.00 3.91
C LYS A 100 16.66 -12.34 3.19
N GLN A 101 16.95 -12.39 1.88
CA GLN A 101 16.83 -13.60 1.08
C GLN A 101 17.99 -14.57 1.32
N GLY A 102 19.21 -14.07 1.53
CA GLY A 102 20.37 -14.88 1.93
C GLY A 102 20.34 -15.44 3.35
N LYS A 103 19.45 -14.94 4.22
CA LYS A 103 19.25 -15.43 5.61
C LYS A 103 18.13 -16.48 5.76
N LYS A 104 17.58 -17.02 4.67
CA LYS A 104 16.58 -18.09 4.73
C LYS A 104 17.23 -19.48 4.65
N HIS A 105 17.67 -20.03 5.78
CA HIS A 105 17.71 -21.48 6.12
C HIS A 105 17.90 -21.67 7.65
N PRO A 106 17.47 -22.79 8.26
CA PRO A 106 16.29 -22.89 9.12
C PRO A 106 16.62 -22.98 10.62
N LYS A 107 15.73 -22.53 11.51
CA LYS A 107 15.81 -22.92 12.93
C LYS A 107 15.12 -24.27 13.15
N THR A 108 15.80 -25.36 12.80
CA THR A 108 15.61 -26.63 13.50
C THR A 108 16.15 -26.47 14.92
N LYS A 109 15.29 -26.10 15.87
CA LYS A 109 15.64 -26.24 17.29
C LYS A 109 15.40 -27.70 17.67
N LYS A 110 16.49 -28.48 17.69
CA LYS A 110 16.59 -29.70 18.50
C LYS A 110 16.24 -29.31 19.94
N VAL A 111 15.07 -29.69 20.42
CA VAL A 111 14.79 -29.69 21.86
C VAL A 111 15.55 -30.88 22.42
N GLY A 112 16.70 -30.58 23.04
CA GLY A 112 17.43 -31.51 23.86
C GLY A 112 16.51 -32.06 24.96
N ARG A 113 16.47 -33.39 25.04
CA ARG A 113 15.81 -34.17 26.08
C ARG A 113 16.46 -33.83 27.42
N VAL A 114 15.84 -32.97 28.23
CA VAL A 114 16.26 -32.73 29.62
C VAL A 114 15.24 -33.38 30.55
N LYS A 115 15.76 -34.26 31.42
CA LYS A 115 15.06 -35.09 32.39
C LYS A 115 14.11 -34.27 33.28
N LYS A 116 12.87 -34.72 33.39
CA LYS A 116 11.90 -34.25 34.40
C LYS A 116 12.26 -34.89 35.75
N SER A 117 13.00 -34.17 36.59
CA SER A 117 13.26 -34.54 37.98
C SER A 117 12.05 -34.18 38.85
N GLN A 118 11.78 -35.03 39.84
CA GLN A 118 10.58 -35.09 40.67
C GLN A 118 10.32 -33.83 41.52
N ARG A 119 9.03 -33.55 41.73
CA ARG A 119 8.46 -32.45 42.53
C ARG A 119 8.45 -32.87 44.02
N PRO A 120 9.08 -32.14 44.95
CA PRO A 120 8.91 -32.38 46.37
C PRO A 120 7.63 -31.72 46.90
N ASN A 121 7.05 -32.44 47.84
CA ASN A 121 5.82 -32.23 48.58
C ASN A 121 5.90 -30.98 49.48
N GLN A 122 4.87 -30.12 49.48
CA GLN A 122 4.72 -29.05 50.47
C GLN A 122 3.54 -29.42 51.37
N LYS A 123 3.85 -30.08 52.50
CA LYS A 123 3.05 -30.08 53.72
C LYS A 123 3.28 -28.74 54.42
N LYS A 124 2.21 -28.02 54.77
CA LYS A 124 2.25 -27.18 55.98
C LYS A 124 0.87 -27.10 56.62
N THR A 125 0.75 -27.86 57.70
CA THR A 125 -0.23 -27.71 58.79
C THR A 125 0.07 -26.43 59.57
N ALA A 126 -0.98 -25.72 59.95
CA ALA A 126 -1.18 -25.05 61.24
C ALA A 126 -2.67 -24.72 61.37
#